data_AF-A0A9N9KB85-F1
#
_entry.id   AF-A0A9N9KB85-F1
#
_cell.length_a   1.000
_cell.length_b   1.000
_cell.length_c   1.000
_cell.angle_alpha   90.00
_cell.angle_beta   90.00
_cell.angle_gamma   90.00
#
_symmetry.space_group_name_H-M   'P 1'
#
loop_
_entity.id
_entity.type
_entity.pdbx_description
1 polymer ?
#
loop_
_entity_poly.entity_id
_entity_poly.type
_entity_poly.pdbx_seq_one_letter_code
_entity_poly.pdbx_strand_id
1 'polypeptide(L)'
;LYNPNTKIDISYDDPQSLYVKAKYTKQQGLKGIAVWEIANDNGQELLNSIQILNHNIPSPTNESLSGPAIAGITLGLATLLSIAAFVYTWYKIKNAAVV
;
A
#
# COMPACT_ATOMS: atom_id res chain seq x y z
N LEU A 1 9.94 16.52 12.08
CA LEU A 1 9.62 17.90 12.54
C LEU A 1 10.80 18.78 12.22
N TYR A 2 10.58 19.85 11.44
CA TYR A 2 11.65 20.73 11.00
C TYR A 2 11.47 22.14 11.56
N ASN A 3 12.55 22.70 12.13
CA ASN A 3 12.61 24.10 12.53
C ASN A 3 13.40 24.92 11.50
N PRO A 4 12.76 25.82 10.74
CA PRO A 4 13.41 26.56 9.66
C PRO A 4 14.40 27.63 10.14
N ASN A 5 14.33 28.07 11.40
CA ASN A 5 15.23 29.09 11.96
C ASN A 5 16.54 28.47 12.43
N THR A 6 16.47 27.33 13.12
CA THR A 6 17.66 26.62 13.63
C THR A 6 18.21 25.58 12.66
N LYS A 7 17.47 25.27 11.59
CA LYS A 7 17.78 24.21 10.61
C LYS A 7 17.87 22.80 11.22
N ILE A 8 17.30 22.61 12.40
CA ILE A 8 17.22 21.31 13.06
C ILE A 8 16.05 20.53 12.48
N ASP A 9 16.30 19.29 12.10
CA ASP A 9 15.28 18.31 11.75
C ASP A 9 15.33 17.13 12.71
N ILE A 10 14.16 16.70 13.17
CA ILE A 10 13.98 15.55 14.06
C ILE A 10 13.01 14.60 13.39
N SER A 11 13.51 13.42 13.02
CA SER A 11 12.68 12.31 12.58
C SER A 11 12.24 11.49 13.79
N TYR A 12 10.93 11.26 13.91
CA TYR A 12 10.35 10.43 14.95
C TYR A 12 9.05 9.79 14.45
N ASP A 13 8.61 8.76 15.15
CA ASP A 13 7.30 8.15 14.92
C ASP A 13 6.23 8.89 15.73
N ASP A 14 5.16 9.29 15.05
CA ASP A 14 3.93 9.81 15.64
C ASP A 14 2.80 8.77 15.56
N PRO A 15 1.63 9.00 16.19
CA PRO A 15 0.52 8.05 16.14
C PRO A 15 0.05 7.71 14.72
N GLN A 16 0.13 8.65 13.78
CA GLN A 16 -0.29 8.43 12.39
C GLN A 16 0.66 7.44 11.68
N SER A 17 1.98 7.66 11.80
CA SER A 17 3.00 6.79 11.23
C SER A 17 2.95 5.37 11.82
N LEU A 18 2.73 5.26 13.13
CA LEU A 18 2.59 3.96 13.81
C LEU A 18 1.30 3.23 13.42
N TYR A 19 0.19 3.95 13.22
CA TYR A 19 -1.03 3.36 12.69
C TYR A 19 -0.79 2.75 11.30
N VAL A 20 -0.08 3.46 10.41
CA VAL A 20 0.28 2.95 9.08
C VAL A 20 1.17 1.70 9.18
N LYS A 21 2.18 1.72 10.06
CA LYS A 21 3.05 0.56 10.32
C LYS A 21 2.25 -0.63 10.89
N ALA A 22 1.33 -0.41 11.82
CA ALA A 22 0.47 -1.43 12.39
C ALA A 22 -0.46 -2.07 11.34
N LYS A 23 -1.03 -1.25 10.45
CA LYS A 23 -1.81 -1.75 9.31
C LYS A 23 -0.95 -2.60 8.38
N TYR A 24 0.26 -2.14 8.06
CA TYR A 24 1.20 -2.91 7.23
C TYR A 24 1.57 -4.25 7.87
N THR A 25 1.87 -4.27 9.16
CA THR A 25 2.15 -5.50 9.94
C THR A 25 1.02 -6.51 9.77
N LYS A 26 -0.25 -6.10 9.88
CA LYS A 26 -1.40 -6.98 9.61
C LYS A 26 -1.47 -7.46 8.17
N GLN A 27 -1.30 -6.54 7.21
CA GLN A 27 -1.37 -6.86 5.78
C GLN A 27 -0.33 -7.89 5.33
N GLN A 28 0.85 -7.87 5.95
CA GLN A 28 1.95 -8.79 5.64
C GLN A 28 1.96 -10.07 6.49
N GLY A 29 1.01 -10.24 7.42
CA GLY A 29 0.99 -11.39 8.32
C GLY A 29 2.17 -11.44 9.29
N LEU A 30 2.73 -10.28 9.65
CA LEU A 30 3.82 -10.19 10.63
C LEU A 30 3.27 -10.36 12.05
N LYS A 31 4.11 -10.87 12.97
CA LYS A 31 3.69 -11.23 14.33
C LYS A 31 3.37 -10.04 15.24
N GLY A 32 3.84 -8.84 14.91
CA GLY A 32 3.67 -7.65 15.73
C GLY A 32 4.70 -6.58 15.44
N ILE A 33 4.79 -5.60 16.34
CA ILE A 33 5.76 -4.50 16.30
C ILE A 33 6.60 -4.55 17.58
N ALA A 34 7.91 -4.37 17.45
CA ALA A 34 8.79 -4.12 18.58
C ALA A 34 9.00 -2.61 18.73
N VAL A 35 8.96 -2.13 19.97
CA VAL A 35 9.16 -0.71 20.31
C VAL A 35 10.39 -0.58 21.20
N TRP A 36 11.18 0.45 20.94
CA TRP A 36 12.29 0.89 21.78
C TRP A 36 12.16 2.41 21.99
N GLU A 37 12.04 2.95 23.20
CA GLU A 37 11.82 2.33 24.51
C GLU A 37 10.56 2.92 25.16
N ILE A 38 9.99 2.21 26.14
CA ILE A 38 8.74 2.64 26.79
C ILE A 38 8.93 3.88 27.67
N ALA A 39 10.13 4.08 28.23
CA ALA A 39 10.40 5.21 29.13
C ALA A 39 10.20 6.58 28.47
N ASN A 40 10.34 6.67 27.14
CA ASN A 40 10.16 7.89 26.36
C ASN A 40 8.78 7.99 25.68
N ASP A 41 7.85 7.06 25.97
CA ASP A 41 6.47 7.14 25.48
C ASP A 41 5.62 7.98 26.43
N ASN A 42 5.49 9.27 26.10
CA ASN A 42 4.76 10.21 26.92
C ASN A 42 3.27 9.87 26.99
N GLY A 43 2.80 9.41 28.16
CA GLY A 43 1.39 9.06 28.36
C GLY A 43 0.92 7.83 27.57
N GLN A 44 1.85 6.96 27.13
CA GLN A 44 1.55 5.76 26.33
C GLN A 44 0.89 6.07 24.97
N GLU A 45 1.05 7.28 24.44
CA GLU A 45 0.41 7.71 23.20
C GLU A 45 0.79 6.81 22.02
N LEU A 46 2.08 6.50 21.90
CA LEU A 46 2.60 5.68 20.81
C LEU A 46 2.17 4.22 20.97
N LEU A 47 2.22 3.68 22.19
CA LEU A 47 1.74 2.33 22.47
C LEU A 47 0.23 2.17 22.18
N ASN A 48 -0.58 3.18 22.51
CA ASN A 48 -2.01 3.19 22.22
C ASN A 48 -2.29 3.19 20.72
N SER A 49 -1.48 3.88 19.91
CA SER A 49 -1.66 3.96 18.46
C SER A 49 -1.54 2.60 17.75
N ILE A 50 -0.77 1.65 18.32
CA ILE A 50 -0.59 0.30 17.77
C ILE A 50 -1.55 -0.74 18.36
N GLN A 51 -2.43 -0.38 19.30
CA GLN A 51 -3.44 -1.29 19.86
C GLN A 51 -4.47 -1.78 18.83
N ILE A 52 -4.53 -1.19 17.63
CA ILE A 52 -5.28 -1.77 16.50
C ILE A 52 -4.82 -3.20 16.16
N LEU A 53 -3.58 -3.57 16.52
CA LEU A 53 -3.10 -4.94 16.45
C LEU A 53 -3.93 -5.92 17.28
N ASN A 54 -4.38 -5.48 18.47
CA ASN A 54 -5.12 -6.30 19.44
C ASN A 54 -6.61 -6.42 19.10
N HIS A 55 -7.17 -5.46 18.35
CA HIS A 55 -8.52 -5.60 17.84
C HIS A 55 -8.55 -6.67 16.75
N ASN A 56 -9.62 -7.48 16.70
CA ASN A 56 -9.91 -8.42 15.61
C ASN A 56 -10.28 -7.67 14.32
N ILE A 57 -9.40 -6.78 13.84
CA ILE A 57 -9.42 -6.35 12.45
C ILE A 57 -9.08 -7.61 11.66
N PRO A 58 -9.99 -8.12 10.82
CA PRO A 58 -9.70 -9.25 9.96
C PRO A 58 -8.35 -8.99 9.31
N SER A 59 -7.43 -9.95 9.41
CA SER A 59 -6.35 -10.02 8.43
C SER A 59 -7.04 -9.94 7.06
N PRO A 60 -6.54 -9.18 6.08
CA PRO A 60 -7.21 -9.11 4.78
C PRO A 60 -7.29 -10.54 4.21
N THR A 61 -8.41 -11.20 4.48
CA THR A 61 -8.80 -12.46 3.90
C THR A 61 -9.28 -12.08 2.52
N ASN A 62 -8.33 -11.96 1.60
CA ASN A 62 -8.56 -11.73 0.17
C ASN A 62 -9.31 -10.42 -0.20
N GLU A 63 -9.66 -9.55 0.75
CA GLU A 63 -10.35 -8.27 0.46
C GLU A 63 -9.41 -7.15 -0.02
N SER A 64 -8.09 -7.37 -0.06
CA SER A 64 -7.13 -6.39 -0.62
C SER A 64 -7.25 -6.22 -2.15
N LEU A 65 -8.14 -6.97 -2.79
CA LEU A 65 -8.46 -6.88 -4.20
C LEU A 65 -9.52 -5.80 -4.53
N SER A 66 -9.97 -4.98 -3.57
CA SER A 66 -10.96 -3.92 -3.84
C SER A 66 -10.39 -2.49 -3.84
N GLY A 67 -9.09 -2.32 -3.58
CA GLY A 67 -8.43 -1.02 -3.57
C GLY A 67 -7.96 -0.52 -4.96
N PRO A 68 -7.47 0.73 -5.07
CA PRO A 68 -6.99 1.32 -6.32
C PRO A 68 -5.90 0.49 -7.06
N ALA A 69 -5.27 -0.46 -6.37
CA ALA A 69 -4.36 -1.44 -6.97
C ALA A 69 -5.04 -2.35 -8.01
N ILE A 70 -6.29 -2.80 -7.79
CA ILE A 70 -7.03 -3.59 -8.79
C ILE A 70 -7.53 -2.75 -9.94
N ALA A 71 -7.95 -1.52 -9.69
CA ALA A 71 -8.28 -0.60 -10.77
C ALA A 71 -7.09 -0.46 -11.74
N GLY A 72 -5.86 -0.33 -11.21
CA GLY A 72 -4.62 -0.31 -11.99
C GLY A 72 -4.36 -1.61 -12.79
N ILE A 73 -4.56 -2.78 -12.19
CA ILE A 73 -4.36 -4.08 -12.86
C ILE A 73 -5.41 -4.29 -13.97
N THR A 74 -6.68 -3.99 -13.71
CA THR A 74 -7.78 -4.13 -14.68
C THR A 74 -7.60 -3.19 -15.87
N LEU A 75 -7.18 -1.94 -15.63
CA LEU A 75 -6.82 -0.98 -16.69
C LEU A 75 -5.62 -1.47 -17.53
N GLY A 76 -4.61 -2.08 -16.89
CA GLY A 76 -3.46 -2.67 -17.58
C GLY A 76 -3.83 -3.85 -18.49
N LEU A 77 -4.66 -4.77 -18.02
CA LEU A 77 -5.09 -5.93 -18.83
C LEU A 77 -6.02 -5.51 -19.98
N ALA A 78 -6.94 -4.56 -19.75
CA ALA A 78 -7.83 -4.05 -20.78
C ALA A 78 -7.05 -3.39 -21.93
N THR A 79 -6.02 -2.60 -21.61
CA THR A 79 -5.17 -1.96 -22.63
C THR A 79 -4.35 -2.99 -23.42
N LEU A 80 -3.80 -4.03 -22.77
CA LEU A 80 -3.11 -5.11 -23.46
C LEU A 80 -4.02 -5.88 -24.43
N LEU A 81 -5.26 -6.18 -24.03
CA LEU A 81 -6.23 -6.83 -24.91
C LEU A 81 -6.63 -5.94 -26.09
N SER A 82 -6.82 -4.64 -25.89
CA SER A 82 -7.11 -3.69 -26.98
C SER A 82 -5.95 -3.58 -27.97
N ILE A 83 -4.70 -3.52 -27.47
CA ILE A 83 -3.50 -3.51 -28.33
C ILE A 83 -3.39 -4.83 -29.11
N ALA A 84 -3.60 -5.98 -28.45
CA ALA A 84 -3.55 -7.28 -29.11
C ALA A 84 -4.62 -7.42 -30.20
N ALA A 85 -5.85 -6.98 -29.94
CA ALA A 85 -6.93 -6.98 -30.92
C ALA A 85 -6.63 -6.05 -32.11
N PHE A 86 -6.05 -4.87 -31.86
CA PHE A 86 -5.62 -3.96 -32.92
C PHE A 86 -4.52 -4.58 -33.79
N VAL A 87 -3.48 -5.15 -33.16
CA VAL A 87 -2.37 -5.81 -33.87
C VAL A 87 -2.89 -6.99 -34.70
N TYR A 88 -3.75 -7.82 -34.14
CA TYR A 88 -4.35 -8.95 -34.84
C TYR A 88 -5.19 -8.51 -36.04
N THR A 89 -5.99 -7.45 -35.89
CA THR A 89 -6.81 -6.90 -36.96
C THR A 89 -5.95 -6.31 -38.07
N TRP A 90 -4.90 -5.56 -37.71
CA TRP A 90 -3.93 -5.01 -38.65
C TRP A 90 -3.19 -6.11 -39.43
N TYR A 91 -2.76 -7.16 -38.75
CA TYR A 91 -2.12 -8.33 -39.37
C TYR A 91 -3.05 -9.03 -40.36
N LYS A 92 -4.32 -9.27 -39.96
CA LYS A 92 -5.35 -9.82 -40.85
C LYS A 92 -5.56 -8.96 -42.10
N ILE A 93 -5.62 -7.63 -41.97
CA ILE A 93 -5.81 -6.71 -43.11
C ILE A 93 -4.61 -6.75 -44.05
N LYS A 94 -3.38 -6.74 -43.52
CA LYS A 94 -2.15 -6.83 -44.34
C LYS A 94 -2.09 -8.13 -45.13
N ASN A 95 -2.53 -9.23 -44.53
CA ASN A 95 -2.47 -10.54 -45.17
C ASN A 95 -3.69 -10.86 -46.06
N ALA A 96 -4.81 -10.14 -45.90
CA ALA A 96 -5.99 -10.26 -46.76
C ALA A 96 -5.85 -9.50 -48.09
N ALA A 97 -4.90 -8.57 -48.21
CA ALA A 97 -4.63 -7.79 -49.42
C ALA A 97 -3.63 -8.48 -50.40
N VAL A 98 -3.32 -9.76 -50.19
CA VAL A 98 -2.34 -10.55 -50.99
C VAL A 98 -3.02 -11.71 -51.75
N VAL A 99 -4.31 -11.58 -52.09
CA VAL A 99 -5.02 -12.48 -53.03
C VAL A 99 -5.60 -11.67 -54.16
#